data_AF-A0A3B8QP09-F1
#
_entry.id   AF-A0A3B8QP09-F1
#
_cell.length_a   1.000
_cell.length_b   1.000
_cell.length_c   1.000
_cell.angle_alpha   90.00
_cell.angle_beta   90.00
_cell.angle_gamma   90.00
#
_symmetry.space_group_name_H-M   'P 1'
#
loop_
_entity.id
_entity.type
_entity.pdbx_description
1 polymer ?
#
loop_
_entity_poly.entity_id
_entity_poly.type
_entity_poly.pdbx_seq_one_letter_code
_entity_poly.pdbx_strand_id
1 'polypeptide(L)'
;SAWGTAQWLSAAERTGGPRVASVQNEYSLMCRLYDTDMAELSVNEDVGLLSFSPLATGLLTGKYQGGAIPAGSRLSLSPELGGRKTDRAFEAVDAYLAVALRNGLDPTQMALAWCLRRPFMCSVIFGATNMAQLDVALASIDLTLSDAVMEELDITHRAFPMPY
;
A
#
# COMPACT_ATOMS: atom_id res chain seq x y z
N SER A 1 3.28 2.04 -16.55
CA SER A 1 1.91 1.65 -16.93
C SER A 1 1.96 0.29 -17.58
N ALA A 2 0.85 -0.47 -17.58
CA ALA A 2 0.86 -1.84 -18.09
C ALA A 2 1.28 -1.90 -19.56
N TRP A 3 0.70 -1.03 -20.40
CA TRP A 3 1.08 -0.91 -21.81
C TRP A 3 2.58 -0.64 -22.01
N GLY A 4 3.16 0.31 -21.28
CA GLY A 4 4.59 0.64 -21.42
C GLY A 4 5.51 -0.52 -21.02
N THR A 5 5.18 -1.21 -19.93
CA THR A 5 5.93 -2.40 -19.48
C THR A 5 5.82 -3.53 -20.51
N ALA A 6 4.62 -3.80 -21.04
CA ALA A 6 4.41 -4.81 -22.07
C ALA A 6 5.21 -4.51 -23.36
N GLN A 7 5.25 -3.25 -23.80
CA GLN A 7 6.05 -2.84 -24.95
C GLN A 7 7.55 -3.06 -24.73
N TRP A 8 8.06 -2.78 -23.53
CA TRP A 8 9.46 -3.06 -23.18
C TRP A 8 9.75 -4.56 -23.26
N LEU A 9 8.91 -5.39 -22.64
CA LEU A 9 9.08 -6.84 -22.62
C LEU A 9 9.06 -7.43 -24.03
N SER A 10 8.12 -7.00 -24.88
CA SER A 10 8.06 -7.42 -26.29
C SER A 10 9.30 -6.98 -27.09
N ALA A 11 9.82 -5.78 -26.84
CA ALA A 11 11.04 -5.31 -27.48
C ALA A 11 12.28 -6.09 -27.02
N ALA A 12 12.36 -6.42 -25.73
CA ALA A 12 13.44 -7.23 -25.16
C ALA A 12 13.46 -8.63 -25.77
N GLU A 13 12.30 -9.29 -25.87
CA GLU A 13 12.18 -10.62 -26.50
C GLU A 13 12.59 -10.59 -27.98
N ARG A 14 12.12 -9.60 -28.74
CA ARG A 14 12.45 -9.47 -30.17
C ARG A 14 13.93 -9.21 -30.44
N THR A 15 14.61 -8.49 -29.55
CA THR A 15 16.00 -8.03 -29.77
C THR A 15 17.03 -8.85 -28.99
N GLY A 16 16.61 -9.75 -28.09
CA GLY A 16 17.51 -10.41 -27.14
C GLY A 16 18.03 -9.47 -26.05
N GLY A 17 17.32 -8.37 -25.78
CA GLY A 17 17.67 -7.36 -24.79
C GLY A 17 17.22 -7.72 -23.37
N PRO A 18 17.56 -6.89 -22.37
CA PRO A 18 17.17 -7.12 -20.98
C PRO A 18 15.67 -6.90 -20.74
N ARG A 19 15.04 -7.83 -20.01
CA ARG A 19 13.65 -7.73 -19.55
C ARG A 19 13.53 -6.75 -18.38
N VAL A 20 12.34 -6.19 -18.19
CA VAL A 20 11.99 -5.48 -16.95
C VAL A 20 11.91 -6.52 -15.83
N ALA A 21 12.61 -6.29 -14.72
CA ALA A 21 12.58 -7.20 -13.57
C ALA A 21 11.52 -6.82 -12.53
N SER A 22 11.24 -5.52 -12.37
CA SER A 22 10.30 -5.03 -11.36
C SER A 22 9.75 -3.67 -11.74
N VAL A 23 8.60 -3.31 -11.19
CA VAL A 23 8.01 -1.97 -11.26
C VAL A 23 7.86 -1.39 -9.86
N GLN A 24 8.23 -0.12 -9.67
CA GLN A 24 8.03 0.60 -8.42
C GLN A 24 6.86 1.58 -8.55
N ASN A 25 5.71 1.21 -7.99
CA ASN A 25 4.47 1.99 -8.02
C ASN A 25 3.89 2.17 -6.61
N GLU A 26 3.01 3.15 -6.42
CA GLU A 26 2.26 3.29 -5.17
C GLU A 26 1.31 2.12 -5.03
N TYR A 27 1.26 1.53 -3.83
CA TYR A 27 0.27 0.52 -3.51
C TYR A 27 0.02 0.46 -2.01
N SER A 28 -1.25 0.51 -1.61
CA SER A 28 -1.69 0.38 -0.22
C SER A 28 -3.19 0.07 -0.19
N LEU A 29 -3.76 -0.13 1.00
CA LEU A 29 -5.22 -0.14 1.20
C LEU A 29 -5.92 1.14 0.67
N MET A 30 -5.18 2.24 0.57
CA MET A 30 -5.69 3.55 0.11
C MET A 30 -5.42 3.81 -1.38
N CYS A 31 -4.57 3.03 -2.04
CA CYS A 31 -4.25 3.19 -3.45
C CYS A 31 -4.09 1.82 -4.11
N ARG A 32 -5.13 1.39 -4.83
CA ARG A 32 -5.25 0.06 -5.44
C ARG A 32 -5.32 0.09 -6.96
N LEU A 33 -4.88 1.18 -7.61
CA LEU A 33 -4.81 1.26 -9.08
C LEU A 33 -3.97 0.13 -9.70
N TYR A 34 -3.01 -0.43 -8.95
CA TYR A 34 -2.22 -1.56 -9.42
C TYR A 34 -3.01 -2.86 -9.56
N ASP A 35 -4.16 -3.01 -8.85
CA ASP A 35 -5.00 -4.22 -8.93
C ASP A 35 -5.62 -4.45 -10.31
N THR A 36 -5.56 -3.46 -11.21
CA THR A 36 -6.05 -3.56 -12.59
C THR A 36 -4.99 -4.23 -13.49
N ASP A 37 -4.82 -3.76 -14.72
CA ASP A 37 -3.95 -4.33 -15.76
C ASP A 37 -2.49 -4.51 -15.32
N MET A 38 -2.00 -3.74 -14.34
CA MET A 38 -0.65 -3.90 -13.80
C MET A 38 -0.49 -5.21 -13.03
N ALA A 39 -1.49 -5.61 -12.23
CA ALA A 39 -1.47 -6.88 -11.50
C ALA A 39 -1.48 -8.06 -12.46
N GLU A 40 -2.33 -8.02 -13.49
CA GLU A 40 -2.38 -9.03 -14.55
C GLU A 40 -1.02 -9.14 -15.25
N LEU A 41 -0.45 -8.02 -15.70
CA LEU A 41 0.86 -8.02 -16.34
C LEU A 41 1.93 -8.62 -15.42
N SER A 42 1.96 -8.20 -14.16
CA SER A 42 3.01 -8.60 -13.21
C SER A 42 3.02 -10.11 -12.99
N VAL A 43 1.83 -10.71 -12.85
CA VAL A 43 1.68 -12.15 -12.64
C VAL A 43 2.02 -12.93 -13.91
N ASN A 44 1.61 -12.46 -15.10
CA ASN A 44 1.83 -13.19 -16.34
C ASN A 44 3.25 -13.05 -16.90
N GLU A 45 3.93 -11.93 -16.62
CA GLU A 45 5.25 -11.61 -17.19
C GLU A 45 6.41 -11.77 -16.20
N ASP A 46 6.13 -12.19 -14.98
CA ASP A 46 7.10 -12.28 -13.87
C ASP A 46 7.80 -10.93 -13.61
N VAL A 47 6.99 -9.87 -13.50
CA VAL A 47 7.46 -8.50 -13.21
C VAL A 47 6.88 -8.03 -11.89
N GLY A 48 7.55 -8.32 -10.79
CA GLY A 48 7.05 -8.04 -9.46
C GLY A 48 6.95 -6.55 -9.10
N LEU A 49 6.05 -6.22 -8.18
CA LEU A 49 5.88 -4.89 -7.61
C LEU A 49 6.82 -4.65 -6.43
N LEU A 50 7.55 -3.54 -6.49
CA LEU A 50 8.18 -2.91 -5.33
C LEU A 50 7.26 -1.76 -4.87
N SER A 51 6.35 -2.00 -3.93
CA SER A 51 5.36 -0.98 -3.58
C SER A 51 6.00 0.16 -2.79
N PHE A 52 5.70 1.41 -3.14
CA PHE A 52 6.00 2.55 -2.27
C PHE A 52 4.73 3.09 -1.58
N SER A 53 4.94 3.84 -0.48
CA SER A 53 3.87 4.41 0.36
C SER A 53 2.79 3.40 0.83
N PRO A 54 3.16 2.20 1.32
CA PRO A 54 2.18 1.20 1.76
C PRO A 54 1.33 1.63 2.96
N LEU A 55 1.78 2.65 3.68
CA LEU A 55 1.05 3.28 4.80
C LEU A 55 0.42 4.64 4.43
N ALA A 56 0.32 4.96 3.14
CA ALA A 56 -0.19 6.23 2.62
C ALA A 56 0.43 7.44 3.36
N THR A 57 1.75 7.52 3.38
CA THR A 57 2.52 8.58 4.08
C THR A 57 2.28 8.68 5.61
N GLY A 58 1.79 7.59 6.21
CA GLY A 58 1.48 7.48 7.63
C GLY A 58 0.02 7.71 7.98
N LEU A 59 -0.86 7.94 6.99
CA LEU A 59 -2.30 8.05 7.20
C LEU A 59 -2.87 6.77 7.83
N LEU A 60 -2.50 5.60 7.31
CA LEU A 60 -2.99 4.30 7.78
C LEU A 60 -2.56 3.93 9.21
N THR A 61 -1.64 4.69 9.84
CA THR A 61 -1.32 4.49 11.26
C THR A 61 -2.32 5.21 12.19
N GLY A 62 -3.25 6.00 11.65
CA GLY A 62 -4.25 6.76 12.39
C GLY A 62 -3.72 7.99 13.16
N LYS A 63 -2.42 8.26 13.11
CA LYS A 63 -1.78 9.32 13.92
C LYS A 63 -2.20 10.76 13.56
N TYR A 64 -2.93 10.91 12.45
CA TYR A 64 -3.45 12.20 11.99
C TYR A 64 -4.97 12.36 12.22
N GLN A 65 -5.65 11.32 12.72
CA GLN A 65 -7.08 11.40 13.01
C GLN A 65 -7.37 12.47 14.07
N GLY A 66 -8.59 13.02 14.04
CA GLY A 66 -8.99 14.10 14.94
C GLY A 66 -8.25 15.43 14.71
N GLY A 67 -7.64 15.61 13.54
CA GLY A 67 -6.85 16.81 13.21
C GLY A 67 -5.47 16.85 13.86
N ALA A 68 -5.01 15.73 14.40
CA ALA A 68 -3.70 15.65 15.03
C ALA A 68 -2.57 15.86 14.00
N ILE A 69 -1.56 16.65 14.39
CA ILE A 69 -0.33 16.83 13.62
C ILE A 69 0.84 16.58 14.56
N PRO A 70 1.25 15.32 14.77
CA PRO A 70 2.36 14.99 15.65
C PRO A 70 3.65 15.71 15.20
N ALA A 71 4.42 16.22 16.16
CA ALA A 71 5.67 16.91 15.89
C ALA A 71 6.66 16.00 15.13
N GLY A 72 7.30 16.55 14.08
CA GLY A 72 8.24 15.81 13.24
C GLY A 72 7.59 14.76 12.33
N SER A 73 6.26 14.72 12.25
CA SER A 73 5.56 13.84 11.31
C SER A 73 5.68 14.31 9.85
N ARG A 74 5.36 13.43 8.90
CA ARG A 74 5.37 13.80 7.48
C ARG A 74 4.39 14.95 7.22
N LEU A 75 3.23 14.95 7.87
CA LEU A 75 2.21 15.98 7.72
C LEU A 75 2.69 17.35 8.23
N SER A 76 3.51 17.41 9.29
CA SER A 76 4.08 18.68 9.75
C SER A 76 5.11 19.27 8.77
N LEU A 77 5.73 18.44 7.94
CA LEU A 77 6.76 18.85 6.96
C LEU A 77 6.19 19.03 5.55
N SER A 78 5.13 18.29 5.21
CA SER A 78 4.46 18.31 3.91
C SER A 78 2.94 18.33 4.12
N PRO A 79 2.34 19.52 4.24
CA PRO A 79 0.94 19.68 4.65
C PRO A 79 -0.09 18.99 3.75
N GLU A 80 0.21 18.83 2.46
CA GLU A 80 -0.69 18.20 1.48
C GLU A 80 -0.47 16.69 1.32
N LEU A 81 0.59 16.13 1.92
CA LEU A 81 0.98 14.72 1.77
C LEU A 81 1.03 14.25 0.29
N GLY A 82 1.40 15.16 -0.61
CA GLY A 82 1.40 14.93 -2.05
C GLY A 82 0.01 14.72 -2.64
N GLY A 83 -0.99 15.46 -2.16
CA GLY A 83 -2.40 15.39 -2.60
C GLY A 83 -3.26 14.37 -1.88
N ARG A 84 -2.68 13.58 -0.96
CA ARG A 84 -3.41 12.51 -0.23
C ARG A 84 -4.29 13.03 0.90
N LYS A 85 -4.08 14.27 1.34
CA LYS A 85 -4.83 14.86 2.45
C LYS A 85 -6.17 15.39 1.94
N THR A 86 -7.18 14.52 1.94
CA THR A 86 -8.56 14.86 1.61
C THR A 86 -9.48 14.41 2.74
N ASP A 87 -10.64 15.04 2.91
CA ASP A 87 -11.62 14.61 3.93
C ASP A 87 -12.01 13.14 3.73
N ARG A 88 -12.20 12.73 2.46
CA ARG A 88 -12.46 11.35 2.07
C ARG A 88 -11.34 10.37 2.47
N ALA A 89 -10.08 10.81 2.42
CA ALA A 89 -8.97 9.98 2.88
C ALA A 89 -9.02 9.74 4.39
N PHE A 90 -9.39 10.75 5.19
CA PHE A 90 -9.55 10.60 6.63
C PHE A 90 -10.73 9.68 7.00
N GLU A 91 -11.85 9.78 6.28
CA GLU A 91 -13.00 8.86 6.45
C GLU A 91 -12.61 7.40 6.14
N ALA A 92 -11.86 7.18 5.05
CA ALA A 92 -11.39 5.85 4.68
C ALA A 92 -10.38 5.30 5.71
N VAL A 93 -9.51 6.15 6.26
CA VAL A 93 -8.60 5.77 7.35
C VAL A 93 -9.40 5.33 8.58
N ASP A 94 -10.41 6.10 9.01
CA ASP A 94 -11.26 5.69 10.13
C ASP A 94 -11.91 4.32 9.91
N ALA A 95 -12.38 4.04 8.69
CA ALA A 95 -12.95 2.74 8.36
C ALA A 95 -11.94 1.60 8.49
N TYR A 96 -10.71 1.77 7.98
CA TYR A 96 -9.65 0.78 8.14
C TYR A 96 -9.18 0.63 9.59
N LEU A 97 -9.08 1.71 10.35
CA LEU A 97 -8.78 1.65 11.78
C LEU A 97 -9.87 0.89 12.55
N ALA A 98 -11.14 1.03 12.16
CA ALA A 98 -12.23 0.28 12.76
C ALA A 98 -12.13 -1.22 12.47
N VAL A 99 -11.69 -1.63 11.27
CA VAL A 99 -11.39 -3.04 10.95
C VAL A 99 -10.28 -3.57 11.85
N ALA A 100 -9.17 -2.83 11.98
CA ALA A 100 -8.05 -3.20 12.84
C ALA A 100 -8.49 -3.36 14.30
N LEU A 101 -9.25 -2.39 14.82
CA LEU A 101 -9.76 -2.39 16.19
C LEU A 101 -10.65 -3.60 16.48
N ARG A 102 -11.64 -3.88 15.62
CA ARG A 102 -12.57 -5.02 15.80
C ARG A 102 -11.84 -6.36 15.84
N ASN A 103 -10.73 -6.46 15.13
CA ASN A 103 -9.95 -7.68 15.01
C ASN A 103 -8.71 -7.71 15.92
N GLY A 104 -8.53 -6.71 16.78
CA GLY A 104 -7.40 -6.63 17.72
C GLY A 104 -6.03 -6.51 17.04
N LEU A 105 -5.97 -5.87 15.88
CA LEU A 105 -4.76 -5.73 15.08
C LEU A 105 -4.12 -4.34 15.25
N ASP A 106 -2.78 -4.28 15.17
CA ASP A 106 -2.10 -3.02 14.91
C ASP A 106 -2.37 -2.58 13.45
N PRO A 107 -2.82 -1.34 13.21
CA PRO A 107 -3.23 -0.90 11.87
C PRO A 107 -2.05 -0.80 10.90
N THR A 108 -0.84 -0.51 11.40
CA THR A 108 0.39 -0.50 10.58
C THR A 108 0.71 -1.91 10.11
N GLN A 109 0.73 -2.87 11.03
CA GLN A 109 0.99 -4.27 10.70
C GLN A 109 -0.07 -4.83 9.75
N MET A 110 -1.34 -4.56 10.01
CA MET A 110 -2.45 -5.00 9.15
C MET A 110 -2.27 -4.49 7.70
N ALA A 111 -1.97 -3.20 7.52
CA ALA A 111 -1.79 -2.62 6.18
C ALA A 111 -0.59 -3.23 5.43
N LEU A 112 0.53 -3.45 6.13
CA LEU A 112 1.73 -4.04 5.54
C LEU A 112 1.54 -5.53 5.22
N ALA A 113 0.97 -6.31 6.15
CA ALA A 113 0.66 -7.72 5.95
C ALA A 113 -0.32 -7.93 4.79
N TRP A 114 -1.31 -7.04 4.64
CA TRP A 114 -2.22 -7.05 3.49
C TRP A 114 -1.49 -6.85 2.16
N CYS A 115 -0.54 -5.90 2.09
CA CYS A 115 0.28 -5.67 0.90
C CYS A 115 1.14 -6.91 0.55
N LEU A 116 1.73 -7.57 1.56
CA LEU A 116 2.57 -8.75 1.37
C LEU A 116 1.81 -9.97 0.81
N ARG A 117 0.49 -10.04 1.02
CA ARG A 117 -0.36 -11.15 0.54
C ARG A 117 -0.75 -11.05 -0.93
N ARG A 118 -0.41 -9.95 -1.62
CA ARG A 118 -0.79 -9.76 -3.03
C ARG A 118 0.08 -10.65 -3.94
N PRO A 119 -0.50 -11.27 -4.98
CA PRO A 119 0.21 -12.27 -5.80
C PRO A 119 1.33 -11.68 -6.66
N PHE A 120 1.30 -10.36 -6.91
CA PHE A 120 2.30 -9.63 -7.70
C PHE A 120 3.37 -8.95 -6.84
N MET A 121 3.31 -9.06 -5.50
CA MET A 121 4.21 -8.32 -4.63
C MET A 121 5.61 -8.96 -4.60
N CYS A 122 6.63 -8.18 -4.95
CA CYS A 122 8.02 -8.56 -4.75
C CYS A 122 8.54 -8.05 -3.39
N SER A 123 8.30 -6.78 -3.08
CA SER A 123 8.69 -6.19 -1.79
C SER A 123 7.85 -4.98 -1.45
N VAL A 124 7.68 -4.75 -0.15
CA VAL A 124 6.93 -3.62 0.40
C VAL A 124 7.92 -2.59 0.98
N ILE A 125 8.09 -1.46 0.29
CA ILE A 125 8.99 -0.38 0.72
C ILE A 125 8.24 0.51 1.71
N PHE A 126 8.36 0.20 3.00
CA PHE A 126 7.87 1.04 4.09
C PHE A 126 8.95 2.04 4.56
N GLY A 127 8.52 3.06 5.31
CA GLY A 127 9.43 4.05 5.89
C GLY A 127 9.19 4.19 7.39
N ALA A 128 10.29 4.33 8.15
CA ALA A 128 10.29 4.56 9.59
C ALA A 128 11.28 5.70 9.90
N THR A 129 10.93 6.57 10.85
CA THR A 129 11.81 7.66 11.32
C THR A 129 12.41 7.40 12.69
N ASN A 130 12.05 6.28 13.33
CA ASN A 130 12.63 5.80 14.58
C ASN A 130 12.55 4.27 14.67
N MET A 131 13.28 3.70 15.64
CA MET A 131 13.36 2.25 15.83
C MET A 131 12.00 1.63 16.19
N ALA A 132 11.19 2.27 17.03
CA ALA A 132 9.87 1.73 17.39
C ALA A 132 8.95 1.54 16.18
N GLN A 133 8.95 2.47 15.22
CA GLN A 133 8.21 2.33 13.98
C GLN A 133 8.77 1.20 13.10
N LEU A 134 10.09 1.07 13.05
CA LEU A 134 10.75 -0.01 12.31
C LEU A 134 10.37 -1.38 12.90
N ASP A 135 10.42 -1.53 14.22
CA ASP A 135 10.09 -2.78 14.92
C ASP A 135 8.63 -3.17 14.67
N VAL A 136 7.69 -2.22 14.78
CA VAL A 136 6.26 -2.46 14.48
C VAL A 136 6.08 -2.88 13.02
N ALA A 137 6.75 -2.22 12.08
CA ALA A 137 6.63 -2.53 10.66
C ALA A 137 7.24 -3.90 10.33
N LEU A 138 8.40 -4.26 10.87
CA LEU A 138 9.04 -5.56 10.63
C LEU A 138 8.20 -6.72 11.18
N ALA A 139 7.56 -6.55 12.33
CA ALA A 139 6.68 -7.55 12.92
C ALA A 139 5.43 -7.86 12.06
N SER A 140 5.14 -7.08 11.01
CA SER A 140 4.06 -7.40 10.07
C SER A 140 4.33 -8.68 9.26
N ILE A 141 5.58 -9.14 9.15
CA ILE A 141 5.93 -10.34 8.39
C ILE A 141 5.35 -11.62 9.01
N ASP A 142 5.18 -11.62 10.34
CA ASP A 142 4.65 -12.76 11.10
C ASP A 142 3.12 -12.73 11.21
N LEU A 143 2.48 -11.64 10.74
CA LEU A 143 1.04 -11.47 10.81
C LEU A 143 0.34 -12.13 9.61
N THR A 144 -0.42 -13.18 9.88
CA THR A 144 -1.36 -13.75 8.90
C THR A 144 -2.76 -13.18 9.12
N LEU A 145 -3.24 -12.39 8.16
CA LEU A 145 -4.63 -11.92 8.15
C LEU A 145 -5.58 -13.08 7.83
N SER A 146 -6.62 -13.22 8.65
CA SER A 146 -7.69 -14.19 8.44
C SER A 146 -8.54 -13.82 7.22
N ASP A 147 -9.25 -14.80 6.65
CA ASP A 147 -10.14 -14.57 5.52
C ASP A 147 -11.26 -13.57 5.86
N ALA A 148 -11.75 -13.59 7.10
CA ALA A 148 -12.74 -12.62 7.59
C ALA A 148 -12.19 -11.18 7.58
N VAL A 149 -10.94 -10.98 8.02
CA VAL A 149 -10.29 -9.67 7.96
C VAL A 149 -10.09 -9.23 6.50
N MET A 150 -9.66 -10.14 5.63
CA MET A 150 -9.50 -9.84 4.20
C MET A 150 -10.83 -9.41 3.56
N GLU A 151 -11.93 -10.07 3.90
CA GLU A 151 -13.27 -9.70 3.43
C GLU A 151 -13.71 -8.32 3.95
N GLU A 152 -13.47 -8.01 5.23
CA GLU A 152 -13.74 -6.69 5.80
C GLU A 152 -12.93 -5.58 5.10
N LEU A 153 -11.67 -5.84 4.77
CA LEU A 153 -10.82 -4.90 4.03
C LEU A 153 -11.33 -4.69 2.59
N ASP A 154 -11.83 -5.74 1.93
CA ASP A 154 -12.43 -5.61 0.59
C ASP A 154 -13.78 -4.88 0.62
N ILE A 155 -14.61 -5.10 1.64
CA ILE A 155 -15.83 -4.31 1.86
C ILE A 155 -15.46 -2.83 2.07
N THR A 156 -14.47 -2.57 2.91
CA THR A 156 -13.99 -1.20 3.20
C THR A 156 -13.48 -0.52 1.93
N HIS A 157 -12.69 -1.21 1.12
CA HIS A 157 -12.21 -0.67 -0.15
C HIS A 157 -13.37 -0.36 -1.12
N ARG A 158 -14.41 -1.21 -1.20
CA ARG A 158 -15.57 -0.93 -2.04
C ARG A 158 -16.33 0.33 -1.62
N ALA A 159 -16.36 0.65 -0.32
CA ALA A 159 -16.93 1.91 0.17
C ALA A 159 -16.02 3.13 -0.16
N PHE A 160 -14.70 2.91 -0.21
CA PHE A 160 -13.68 3.94 -0.44
C PHE A 160 -12.69 3.57 -1.57
N PRO A 161 -13.14 3.44 -2.83
CA PRO A 161 -12.30 2.88 -3.91
C PRO A 161 -11.14 3.80 -4.34
N MET A 162 -11.33 5.11 -4.23
CA MET A 162 -10.33 6.13 -4.55
C MET A 162 -10.48 7.28 -3.55
N PRO A 163 -9.77 7.22 -2.41
CA PRO A 163 -9.89 8.24 -1.36
C PRO A 163 -9.21 9.57 -1.73
N TYR A 164 -8.25 9.54 -2.64
CA TYR A 164 -7.49 10.68 -3.17
C TYR A 164 -7.09 10.43 -4.62
#